data_AF-A0A930RB73-F1
#
_entry.id   AF-A0A930RB73-F1
#
_cell.length_a   1.000
_cell.length_b   1.000
_cell.length_c   1.000
_cell.angle_alpha   90.00
_cell.angle_beta   90.00
_cell.angle_gamma   90.00
#
_symmetry.space_group_name_H-M   'P 1'
#
loop_
_entity.id
_entity.type
_entity.pdbx_description
1 polymer ?
#
loop_
_entity_poly.entity_id
_entity_poly.type
_entity_poly.pdbx_seq_one_letter_code
_entity_poly.pdbx_strand_id
1 'polypeptide(L)'
;MEDLTIKVAEYEGPMDVLLHLIREMKIDIYDIPMNELTKQYLNFIHSMKTLELEVAAEYLVMASTLLEIKARMLLPILVLEEAF
;
A
#
# COMPACT_ATOMS: atom_id res chain seq x y z
N MET A 1 -20.60 11.49 16.39
CA MET A 1 -20.94 10.15 15.91
C MET A 1 -19.62 9.49 15.60
N GLU A 2 -19.25 8.50 16.42
CA GLU A 2 -17.99 7.76 16.29
C GLU A 2 -18.13 6.74 15.17
N ASP A 3 -17.56 7.03 14.01
CA ASP A 3 -17.28 6.00 13.01
C ASP A 3 -15.85 5.49 13.24
N LEU A 4 -15.65 4.84 14.38
CA LEU A 4 -14.44 4.09 14.73
C LEU A 4 -14.65 2.62 14.32
N THR A 5 -14.82 2.39 13.02
CA THR A 5 -14.83 1.03 12.47
C THR A 5 -13.39 0.55 12.29
N ILE A 6 -12.68 0.39 13.40
CA ILE A 6 -11.40 -0.35 13.42
C ILE A 6 -11.76 -1.84 13.42
N LYS A 7 -12.04 -2.37 12.24
CA LYS A 7 -12.05 -3.82 12.01
C LYS A 7 -10.64 -4.25 11.62
N VAL A 8 -9.80 -4.56 12.61
CA VAL A 8 -8.49 -5.19 12.39
C VAL A 8 -8.58 -6.73 12.49
N ALA A 9 -9.76 -7.32 12.30
CA ALA A 9 -10.01 -8.73 12.61
C ALA A 9 -10.46 -9.64 11.45
N GLU A 10 -10.57 -9.15 10.20
CA GLU A 10 -11.15 -9.97 9.10
C GLU A 10 -10.30 -10.06 7.81
N TYR A 11 -9.08 -9.50 7.78
CA TYR A 11 -8.23 -9.64 6.58
C TYR A 11 -7.37 -10.89 6.69
N GLU A 12 -7.46 -11.77 5.68
CA GLU A 12 -6.66 -13.01 5.60
C GLU A 12 -5.19 -12.76 5.19
N GLY A 13 -4.79 -11.50 5.00
CA GLY A 13 -3.42 -11.13 4.68
C GLY A 13 -3.30 -9.77 3.98
N PRO A 14 -2.07 -9.39 3.57
CA PRO A 14 -1.80 -8.08 2.98
C PRO A 14 -2.48 -7.88 1.62
N MET A 15 -2.74 -8.95 0.86
CA MET A 15 -3.43 -8.87 -0.43
C MET A 15 -4.90 -8.48 -0.28
N ASP A 16 -5.57 -8.99 0.76
CA ASP A 16 -6.97 -8.68 1.01
C ASP A 16 -7.14 -7.21 1.44
N VAL A 17 -6.21 -6.71 2.26
CA VAL A 17 -6.13 -5.28 2.57
C VAL A 17 -5.96 -4.44 1.31
N LEU A 18 -5.09 -4.82 0.38
CA LEU A 18 -4.92 -4.09 -0.88
C LEU A 18 -6.19 -4.09 -1.72
N LEU A 19 -6.85 -5.24 -1.85
CA LEU A 19 -8.10 -5.36 -2.61
C LEU A 19 -9.21 -4.52 -1.97
N HIS A 20 -9.28 -4.51 -0.65
CA HIS A 20 -10.21 -3.65 0.10
C HIS A 20 -9.94 -2.16 -0.17
N LEU A 21 -8.69 -1.71 -0.05
CA LEU A 21 -8.31 -0.32 -0.33
C LEU A 21 -8.64 0.10 -1.76
N ILE A 22 -8.35 -0.75 -2.76
CA ILE A 22 -8.69 -0.47 -4.17
C ILE A 22 -10.21 -0.32 -4.36
N ARG A 23 -11.01 -1.20 -3.71
CA ARG A 23 -12.47 -1.12 -3.73
C ARG A 23 -13.00 0.15 -3.07
N GLU A 24 -12.46 0.55 -1.93
CA GLU A 24 -12.87 1.77 -1.22
C GLU A 24 -12.56 3.03 -2.02
N MET A 25 -11.39 3.06 -2.68
CA MET A 25 -10.99 4.17 -3.53
C MET A 25 -11.81 4.25 -4.83
N LYS A 26 -12.59 3.20 -5.17
CA LYS A 26 -13.37 3.08 -6.42
C LYS A 26 -12.51 3.25 -7.66
N ILE A 27 -11.33 2.65 -7.64
CA ILE A 27 -10.33 2.74 -8.70
C ILE A 27 -10.37 1.49 -9.56
N ASP A 28 -10.08 1.66 -10.86
CA ASP A 28 -9.89 0.53 -11.76
C ASP A 28 -8.63 -0.26 -11.38
N ILE A 29 -8.75 -1.58 -11.25
CA ILE A 29 -7.63 -2.47 -10.94
C ILE A 29 -6.51 -2.40 -11.99
N TYR A 30 -6.82 -1.94 -13.21
CA TYR A 30 -5.84 -1.75 -14.27
C TYR A 30 -5.15 -0.38 -14.23
N ASP A 31 -5.69 0.59 -13.49
CA ASP A 31 -5.16 1.96 -13.40
C ASP A 31 -5.09 2.41 -11.93
N ILE A 32 -4.16 1.77 -11.20
CA ILE A 32 -3.98 2.01 -9.77
C ILE A 32 -2.99 3.16 -9.56
N PRO A 33 -3.39 4.28 -8.92
CA PRO A 33 -2.48 5.33 -8.50
C PRO A 33 -1.64 4.80 -7.33
N MET A 34 -0.47 4.25 -7.68
CA MET A 34 0.46 3.63 -6.73
C MET A 34 0.88 4.56 -5.60
N ASN A 35 0.88 5.88 -5.82
CA ASN A 35 1.20 6.86 -4.79
C ASN A 35 0.21 6.83 -3.62
N GLU A 36 -1.08 6.70 -3.93
CA GLU A 36 -2.19 6.79 -3.00
C GLU A 36 -2.45 5.43 -2.35
N LEU A 37 -2.44 4.35 -3.13
CA LEU A 37 -2.52 2.99 -2.59
C LEU A 37 -1.42 2.72 -1.57
N THR A 38 -0.16 3.03 -1.92
CA THR A 38 0.98 2.86 -1.00
C THR A 38 0.81 3.68 0.28
N LYS A 39 0.30 4.92 0.16
CA LYS A 39 0.08 5.80 1.31
C LYS A 39 -0.99 5.23 2.24
N GLN A 40 -2.11 4.77 1.69
CA GLN A 40 -3.19 4.20 2.48
C GLN A 40 -2.77 2.89 3.16
N TYR A 41 -2.04 2.03 2.46
CA TYR A 41 -1.51 0.80 3.03
C TYR A 41 -0.53 1.05 4.19
N LEU A 42 0.37 2.03 4.05
CA LEU A 42 1.27 2.43 5.14
C LEU A 42 0.51 3.02 6.34
N ASN A 43 -0.53 3.81 6.08
CA ASN A 43 -1.40 4.33 7.14
C ASN A 43 -2.10 3.19 7.90
N PHE A 44 -2.58 2.16 7.20
CA PHE A 44 -3.16 0.98 7.84
C PHE A 44 -2.16 0.30 8.80
N ILE A 45 -0.93 0.06 8.34
CA ILE A 45 0.12 -0.52 9.20
C ILE A 45 0.44 0.39 10.39
N HIS A 46 0.49 1.71 10.18
CA HIS A 46 0.74 2.66 11.25
C HIS A 46 -0.39 2.65 12.29
N SER A 47 -1.64 2.60 11.85
CA SER A 47 -2.80 2.48 12.75
C SER A 47 -2.72 1.19 13.58
N MET A 48 -2.37 0.05 12.97
CA MET A 48 -2.16 -1.19 13.74
C MET A 48 -1.09 -1.03 14.81
N LYS A 49 0.03 -0.38 14.47
CA LYS A 49 1.12 -0.11 15.42
C LYS A 49 0.69 0.84 16.55
N THR A 50 -0.08 1.88 16.23
CA THR A 50 -0.60 2.85 17.22
C THR A 50 -1.60 2.22 18.18
N LEU A 51 -2.35 1.22 17.72
CA LEU A 51 -3.29 0.45 18.52
C LEU A 51 -2.61 -0.71 19.29
N GLU A 52 -1.27 -0.76 19.27
CA GLU A 52 -0.46 -1.81 19.90
C GLU A 52 -0.78 -3.23 19.39
N LEU A 53 -1.27 -3.33 18.15
CA LEU A 53 -1.54 -4.62 17.50
C LEU A 53 -0.27 -5.19 16.90
N GLU A 54 -0.14 -6.52 16.97
CA GLU A 54 1.00 -7.23 16.40
C GLU A 54 0.93 -7.18 14.85
N VAL A 55 1.94 -6.57 14.23
CA VAL A 55 2.05 -6.52 12.77
C VAL A 55 2.78 -7.76 12.28
N ALA A 56 2.09 -8.62 11.53
CA ALA A 56 2.73 -9.80 10.94
C ALA A 56 3.77 -9.41 9.88
N ALA A 57 4.84 -10.19 9.78
CA ALA A 57 5.99 -9.91 8.92
C ALA A 57 5.60 -9.75 7.43
N GLU A 58 4.59 -10.48 6.97
CA GLU A 58 4.05 -10.40 5.61
C GLU A 58 3.54 -9.00 5.24
N TYR A 59 2.98 -8.25 6.20
CA TYR A 59 2.51 -6.89 5.94
C TYR A 59 3.66 -5.93 5.69
N LEU A 60 4.77 -6.13 6.41
CA LEU A 60 6.00 -5.34 6.23
C LEU A 60 6.68 -5.66 4.90
N VAL A 61 6.66 -6.93 4.47
CA VAL A 61 7.16 -7.36 3.15
C VAL A 61 6.34 -6.70 2.03
N MET A 62 5.02 -6.63 2.17
CA MET A 62 4.20 -5.93 1.19
C MET A 62 4.45 -4.41 1.22
N ALA A 63 4.62 -3.82 2.40
CA ALA A 63 4.92 -2.39 2.54
C ALA A 63 6.22 -2.01 1.83
N SER A 64 7.28 -2.81 2.00
CA SER A 64 8.57 -2.58 1.33
C SER A 64 8.44 -2.75 -0.19
N THR A 65 7.67 -3.72 -0.64
CA THR A 65 7.39 -3.95 -2.08
C THR A 65 6.69 -2.75 -2.72
N LEU A 66 5.65 -2.21 -2.08
CA LEU A 66 4.94 -1.02 -2.57
C LEU A 66 5.84 0.22 -2.63
N LEU A 67 6.69 0.39 -1.60
CA LEU A 67 7.68 1.47 -1.58
C LEU A 67 8.71 1.32 -2.71
N GLU A 68 9.20 0.12 -2.98
CA GLU A 68 10.11 -0.16 -4.09
C GLU A 68 9.47 0.16 -5.45
N ILE A 69 8.23 -0.28 -5.67
CA ILE A 69 7.49 0.03 -6.89
C ILE A 69 7.32 1.54 -7.05
N LYS A 70 6.86 2.23 -6.00
CA LYS A 70 6.70 3.70 -6.01
C LYS A 70 8.03 4.41 -6.31
N ALA A 71 9.12 3.97 -5.69
CA ALA A 71 10.44 4.54 -5.94
C ALA A 71 10.85 4.36 -7.40
N ARG A 72 10.76 3.14 -7.96
CA ARG A 72 11.09 2.86 -9.36
C ARG A 72 10.25 3.66 -10.35
N MET A 73 8.96 3.86 -10.06
CA MET A 73 8.07 4.67 -10.92
C MET A 73 8.42 6.17 -10.89
N LEU A 74 8.99 6.67 -9.80
CA LEU A 74 9.42 8.07 -9.67
C LEU A 74 10.83 8.31 -10.21
N LEU A 75 11.64 7.26 -10.33
CA LEU A 75 12.98 7.39 -10.87
C LEU A 75 12.91 7.66 -12.37
N PRO A 76 13.67 8.64 -12.88
CA PRO A 76 13.79 8.85 -14.31
C PRO A 76 14.38 7.59 -14.94
N ILE A 77 13.75 7.12 -16.02
CA ILE A 77 14.35 6.10 -16.87
C ILE A 77 15.64 6.70 -17.41
N LEU A 78 16.78 6.15 -17.02
CA LEU A 78 18.06 6.50 -17.63
C LEU A 78 17.98 6.05 -19.09
N VAL A 79 17.51 6.96 -19.96
CA VAL A 79 17.74 6.83 -21.39
C VAL A 79 19.25 6.99 -21.52
N LEU A 80 19.95 5.86 -21.66
CA LEU A 80 21.30 5.88 -22.17
C LEU A 80 21.18 6.48 -23.56
N GLU A 81 21.43 7.78 -23.69
CA GLU A 81 21.72 8.38 -24.99
C GLU A 81 22.92 7.59 -25.52
N GLU A 82 22.65 6.73 -26.51
CA GLU A 82 23.72 6.15 -27.32
C GLU A 82 24.48 7.34 -27.88
N ALA A 83 25.69 7.57 -27.34
CA ALA A 83 26.60 8.57 -27.84
C ALA A 83 26.90 8.25 -29.31
N PHE A 84 26.31 9.05 -30.20
CA PHE A 84 26.56 9.03 -31.64
C PHE A 84 28.04 9.30 -31.96
#